data_AF-A0AAV2SU16-F1
#
_entry.id   AF-A0AAV2SU16-F1
#
_cell.length_a   1.000
_cell.length_b   1.000
_cell.length_c   1.000
_cell.angle_alpha   90.00
_cell.angle_beta   90.00
_cell.angle_gamma   90.00
#
_symmetry.space_group_name_H-M   'P 1'
#
loop_
_entity.id
_entity.type
_entity.pdbx_description
1 polymer ?
#
loop_
_entity_poly.entity_id
_entity_poly.type
_entity_poly.pdbx_seq_one_letter_code
_entity_poly.pdbx_strand_id
1 'polypeptide(L)'
;DGEGQIQNELRGKGSKCKSEMACIILGGSCVSNARLCKGRLAYGGCKGKNCQCCVPGCPEGHFIFPSTNQCFKLYDDRTRNFTEANSTCRANGLVLAKPYDVLNLRRYLVERFR
;
A
#
# COMPACT_ATOMS: atom_id res chain seq x y z
N ASP A 1 -18.90 -27.06 -9.19
CA ASP A 1 -18.89 -25.84 -8.36
C ASP A 1 -17.49 -25.25 -8.42
N GLY A 2 -17.12 -24.24 -9.20
CA GLY A 2 -17.78 -22.98 -9.54
C GLY A 2 -16.69 -21.90 -9.45
N GLU A 3 -15.72 -21.92 -10.38
CA GLU A 3 -14.63 -20.94 -10.46
C GLU A 3 -15.17 -19.59 -10.97
N GLY A 4 -15.24 -18.60 -10.08
CA GLY A 4 -15.69 -17.25 -10.39
C GLY A 4 -14.63 -16.45 -11.15
N GLN A 5 -14.77 -16.39 -12.48
CA GLN A 5 -14.07 -15.45 -13.35
C GLN A 5 -14.62 -14.03 -13.12
N ILE A 6 -13.75 -13.10 -12.73
CA ILE A 6 -14.00 -11.66 -12.92
C ILE A 6 -12.87 -11.13 -13.81
N GLN A 7 -13.03 -11.32 -15.12
CA GLN A 7 -12.27 -10.61 -16.14
C GLN A 7 -13.18 -9.51 -16.69
N ASN A 8 -12.99 -8.27 -16.24
CA ASN A 8 -13.61 -7.12 -16.90
C ASN A 8 -12.58 -6.47 -17.84
N GLU A 9 -12.84 -6.63 -19.13
CA GLU A 9 -12.07 -6.12 -20.24
C GLU A 9 -12.19 -4.58 -20.34
N LEU A 10 -11.05 -3.89 -20.44
CA LEU A 10 -10.97 -2.62 -21.16
C LEU A 10 -10.09 -2.82 -22.41
N ARG A 11 -10.76 -3.00 -23.55
CA ARG A 11 -10.19 -3.17 -24.90
C ARG A 11 -9.88 -1.83 -25.58
N GLY A 12 -8.70 -1.26 -25.28
CA GLY A 12 -8.05 -0.24 -26.14
C GLY A 12 -6.85 -0.81 -26.91
N LYS A 13 -6.86 -0.76 -28.25
CA LYS A 13 -5.74 -1.20 -29.10
C LYS A 13 -4.56 -0.21 -28.98
N GLY A 14 -3.40 -0.70 -28.57
CA GLY A 14 -2.14 0.05 -28.42
C GLY A 14 -1.39 -0.40 -27.17
N SER A 15 -0.39 -1.28 -27.33
CA SER A 15 0.53 -1.82 -26.30
C SER A 15 0.08 -1.65 -24.84
N LYS A 16 -0.95 -2.41 -24.43
CA LYS A 16 -1.49 -2.34 -23.08
C LYS A 16 -0.47 -2.85 -22.08
N CYS A 17 -0.21 -2.08 -21.04
CA CYS A 17 0.59 -2.55 -19.92
C CYS A 17 0.00 -3.83 -19.33
N LYS A 18 0.83 -4.84 -19.12
CA LYS A 18 0.42 -6.12 -18.53
C LYS A 18 0.98 -6.23 -17.12
N SER A 19 0.11 -6.49 -16.14
CA SER A 19 0.51 -6.75 -14.75
C SER A 19 1.17 -8.11 -14.61
N GLU A 20 2.31 -8.14 -13.93
CA GLU A 20 2.98 -9.33 -13.43
C GLU A 20 2.74 -9.48 -11.92
N MET A 21 3.04 -10.66 -11.38
CA MET A 21 2.74 -11.01 -9.98
C MET A 21 3.32 -10.00 -8.98
N ALA A 22 4.50 -9.44 -9.25
CA ALA A 22 5.11 -8.43 -8.41
C ALA A 22 4.24 -7.17 -8.26
N CYS A 23 3.55 -6.70 -9.30
CA CYS A 23 2.66 -5.54 -9.17
C CYS A 23 1.35 -5.90 -8.45
N ILE A 24 0.83 -7.11 -8.72
CA ILE A 24 -0.41 -7.61 -8.11
C ILE A 24 -0.24 -7.82 -6.61
N ILE A 25 0.88 -8.39 -6.16
CA ILE A 25 1.20 -8.58 -4.73
C ILE A 25 1.26 -7.25 -3.98
N LEU A 26 1.69 -6.17 -4.64
CA LEU A 26 1.68 -4.82 -4.08
C LEU A 26 0.28 -4.19 -4.06
N GLY A 27 -0.75 -4.87 -4.57
CA GLY A 27 -2.08 -4.29 -4.77
C GLY A 27 -2.09 -3.20 -5.86
N GLY A 28 -1.09 -3.19 -6.73
CA GLY A 28 -0.90 -2.17 -7.75
C GLY A 28 -1.61 -2.47 -9.06
N SER A 29 -1.74 -1.44 -9.89
CA SER A 29 -2.23 -1.52 -11.26
C SER A 29 -1.22 -0.92 -12.24
N CYS A 30 -1.05 -1.55 -13.41
CA CYS A 30 -0.11 -1.04 -14.40
C CYS A 30 -0.68 0.16 -15.15
N VAL A 31 0.06 1.26 -15.12
CA VAL A 31 -0.25 2.48 -15.86
C VAL A 31 0.79 2.69 -16.96
N SER A 32 0.36 3.25 -18.09
CA SER A 32 1.23 3.59 -19.22
C SER A 32 1.95 4.93 -19.05
N ASN A 33 1.64 5.67 -17.98
CA ASN A 33 2.20 6.98 -17.68
C ASN A 33 2.23 7.20 -16.16
N ALA A 34 3.41 7.51 -15.61
CA ALA A 34 3.65 7.89 -14.21
C ALA A 34 2.59 8.85 -13.64
N ARG A 35 2.18 9.84 -14.44
CA ARG A 35 1.27 10.92 -14.02
C ARG A 35 -0.16 10.43 -13.74
N LEU A 36 -0.52 9.25 -14.23
CA LEU A 36 -1.81 8.62 -13.94
C LEU A 36 -1.83 7.96 -12.55
N CYS A 37 -0.66 7.81 -11.92
CA CYS A 37 -0.57 7.21 -10.60
C CYS A 37 -0.86 8.23 -9.50
N LYS A 38 -1.96 8.01 -8.77
CA LYS A 38 -2.31 8.80 -7.57
C LYS A 38 -1.63 8.29 -6.28
N GLY A 39 -0.82 7.25 -6.40
CA GLY A 39 -0.10 6.64 -5.28
C GLY A 39 1.39 6.66 -5.49
N ARG A 40 2.05 5.52 -5.25
CA ARG A 40 3.49 5.35 -5.42
C ARG A 40 3.80 4.53 -6.66
N LEU A 41 4.81 4.95 -7.41
CA LEU A 41 5.36 4.14 -8.49
C LEU A 41 6.30 3.07 -7.91
N ALA A 42 6.02 1.81 -8.21
CA ALA A 42 6.94 0.70 -8.01
C ALA A 42 7.59 0.34 -9.34
N TYR A 43 8.92 0.23 -9.34
CA TYR A 43 9.68 -0.19 -10.51
C TYR A 43 9.58 -1.71 -10.66
N GLY A 44 9.37 -2.18 -11.89
CA GLY A 44 9.10 -3.59 -12.17
C GLY A 44 7.63 -3.98 -12.00
N GLY A 45 7.32 -5.26 -12.18
CA GLY A 45 5.95 -5.79 -12.03
C GLY A 45 4.98 -5.45 -13.16
N CYS A 46 5.41 -4.70 -14.18
CA CYS A 46 4.62 -4.41 -15.38
C CYS A 46 5.44 -4.69 -16.65
N LYS A 47 4.82 -5.33 -17.64
CA LYS A 47 5.40 -5.53 -18.97
C LYS A 47 4.82 -4.54 -19.97
N GLY A 48 5.68 -4.01 -20.83
CA GLY A 48 5.36 -3.02 -21.87
C GLY A 48 6.25 -1.78 -21.79
N LYS A 49 6.39 -1.05 -22.90
CA LYS A 49 7.21 0.17 -22.96
C LYS A 49 6.57 1.26 -22.08
N ASN A 50 7.38 1.87 -21.21
CA ASN A 50 6.96 2.92 -20.26
C ASN A 50 5.88 2.50 -19.25
N CYS A 51 5.64 1.20 -19.10
CA CYS A 51 4.67 0.69 -18.13
C CYS A 51 5.26 0.68 -16.72
N GLN A 52 4.50 1.21 -15.77
CA GLN A 52 4.90 1.29 -14.37
C GLN A 52 3.81 0.75 -13.47
N CYS A 53 4.21 0.11 -12.36
CA CYS A 53 3.26 -0.36 -11.37
C CYS A 53 2.85 0.81 -10.48
N CYS A 54 1.59 1.23 -10.58
CA CYS A 54 1.01 2.20 -9.67
C CYS A 54 0.43 1.47 -8.46
N VAL A 55 1.09 1.62 -7.32
CA VAL A 55 0.62 1.10 -6.04
C VAL A 55 -0.22 2.18 -5.37
N PRO A 56 -1.46 1.89 -4.93
CA PRO A 56 -2.27 2.86 -4.20
C PRO A 56 -1.51 3.40 -2.98
N GLY A 57 -1.69 4.69 -2.71
CA GLY A 57 -1.19 5.30 -1.48
C GLY A 57 -1.96 4.81 -0.27
N CYS A 58 -1.51 5.20 0.92
CA CYS A 58 -2.27 4.95 2.13
C CYS A 58 -3.49 5.88 2.22
N PRO A 59 -4.58 5.45 2.88
CA PRO A 59 -5.70 6.32 3.18
C PRO A 59 -5.26 7.59 3.93
N GLU A 60 -6.10 8.62 3.91
CA GLU A 60 -5.79 9.87 4.61
C GLU A 60 -5.46 9.62 6.10
N GLY A 61 -4.46 10.35 6.61
CA GLY A 61 -3.96 10.19 7.97
C GLY A 61 -3.16 8.90 8.22
N HIS A 62 -2.87 8.11 7.18
CA HIS A 62 -2.02 6.94 7.26
C HIS A 62 -0.72 7.15 6.47
N PHE A 63 0.32 6.40 6.81
CA PHE A 63 1.61 6.40 6.13
C PHE A 63 2.06 4.96 5.83
N ILE A 64 2.85 4.82 4.76
CA ILE A 64 3.52 3.56 4.43
C ILE A 64 4.91 3.56 5.05
N PHE A 65 5.26 2.47 5.74
CA PHE A 65 6.64 2.25 6.18
C PHE A 65 7.40 1.55 5.03
N PRO A 66 8.47 2.13 4.44
CA PRO A 66 9.05 1.70 3.16
C PRO A 66 9.43 0.22 3.05
N SER A 67 9.80 -0.42 4.17
CA SER A 67 10.15 -1.85 4.22
C SER A 67 8.93 -2.77 4.22
N THR A 68 7.71 -2.21 4.18
CA THR A 68 6.44 -2.95 4.18
C THR A 68 5.48 -2.32 3.16
N ASN A 69 4.51 -3.10 2.69
CA ASN A 69 3.37 -2.57 1.93
C ASN A 69 2.15 -2.36 2.82
N GLN A 70 2.37 -2.11 4.11
CA GLN A 70 1.33 -1.90 5.10
C GLN A 70 1.16 -0.40 5.38
N CYS A 71 -0.09 0.02 5.54
CA CYS A 71 -0.44 1.36 5.97
C CYS A 71 -0.58 1.40 7.48
N PHE A 72 0.10 2.36 8.11
CA PHE A 72 0.09 2.58 9.54
C PHE A 72 -0.57 3.93 9.84
N LYS A 73 -1.23 4.01 11.00
CA LYS A 73 -1.69 5.26 11.58
C LYS A 73 -0.97 5.46 12.90
N LEU A 74 -0.33 6.61 13.05
CA LEU A 74 0.33 7.00 14.30
C LEU A 74 -0.64 7.87 15.08
N TYR A 75 -0.88 7.50 16.34
CA TYR A 75 -1.55 8.35 17.31
C TYR A 75 -0.46 8.85 18.27
N ASP A 76 -0.25 10.16 18.37
CA ASP A 76 0.79 10.76 19.24
C ASP A 76 0.27 11.02 20.66
N ASP A 77 -0.58 10.12 21.18
CA ASP A 77 -1.08 10.19 22.54
C ASP A 77 -0.29 9.25 23.44
N ARG A 78 0.76 9.80 24.04
CA ARG A 78 1.78 9.03 24.77
C ARG A 78 1.32 8.49 26.13
N THR A 79 0.15 8.89 26.59
CA THR A 79 -0.42 8.49 27.90
C THR A 79 -1.33 7.28 27.82
N ARG A 80 -1.68 6.84 26.60
CA ARG A 80 -2.63 5.75 26.39
C ARG A 80 -2.02 4.40 26.74
N ASN A 81 -2.77 3.60 27.50
CA ASN A 81 -2.34 2.24 27.82
C ASN A 81 -2.63 1.26 26.66
N PHE A 82 -2.12 0.02 26.78
CA PHE A 82 -2.30 -1.00 25.75
C PHE A 82 -3.76 -1.29 25.41
N THR A 83 -4.63 -1.41 26.42
CA THR A 83 -6.05 -1.75 26.24
C THR A 83 -6.78 -0.67 25.46
N GLU A 84 -6.57 0.60 25.83
CA GLU A 84 -7.13 1.75 25.15
C GLU A 84 -6.59 1.88 23.72
N ALA A 85 -5.31 1.59 23.50
CA ALA A 85 -4.68 1.64 22.17
C ALA A 85 -5.31 0.61 21.23
N ASN A 86 -5.45 -0.63 21.70
CA ASN A 86 -6.09 -1.69 20.95
C ASN A 86 -7.58 -1.38 20.68
N SER A 87 -8.30 -0.83 21.66
CA SER A 87 -9.69 -0.39 21.50
C SER A 87 -9.80 0.71 20.43
N THR A 88 -8.92 1.70 20.47
CA THR A 88 -8.87 2.81 19.49
C THR A 88 -8.63 2.30 18.07
N CYS A 89 -7.65 1.40 17.88
CA CYS A 89 -7.40 0.80 16.57
C CYS A 89 -8.66 0.06 16.06
N ARG A 90 -9.27 -0.79 16.89
CA ARG A 90 -10.46 -1.56 16.52
C ARG A 90 -11.66 -0.67 16.18
N ALA A 91 -11.88 0.40 16.94
CA ALA A 91 -12.95 1.38 16.69
C ALA A 91 -12.79 2.09 15.34
N ASN A 92 -11.58 2.15 14.79
CA ASN A 92 -11.29 2.72 13.47
C ASN A 92 -11.21 1.64 12.37
N GLY A 93 -11.62 0.40 12.63
CA GLY A 93 -11.50 -0.71 11.67
C GLY A 93 -10.05 -1.16 11.42
N LEU A 94 -9.14 -0.84 12.34
CA LEU A 94 -7.72 -1.20 12.27
C LEU A 94 -7.37 -2.28 13.30
N VAL A 95 -6.13 -2.75 13.24
CA VAL A 95 -5.52 -3.61 14.26
C VAL A 95 -4.29 -2.94 14.84
N LEU A 96 -3.99 -3.23 16.10
CA LEU A 96 -2.77 -2.73 16.72
C LEU A 96 -1.55 -3.29 15.95
N ALA A 97 -0.63 -2.40 15.57
CA ALA A 97 0.50 -2.76 14.74
C ALA A 97 1.39 -3.83 15.40
N LYS A 98 1.76 -4.85 14.63
CA LYS A 98 2.75 -5.88 15.01
C LYS A 98 3.87 -5.90 13.98
N PRO A 99 4.77 -4.90 14.02
CA PRO A 99 5.83 -4.77 13.03
C PRO A 99 6.85 -5.89 13.17
N TYR A 100 7.27 -6.46 12.04
CA TYR A 100 8.37 -7.43 12.00
C TYR A 100 9.74 -6.76 12.23
N ASP A 101 9.93 -5.57 11.64
CA ASP A 101 11.16 -4.78 11.77
C ASP A 101 10.94 -3.59 12.71
N VAL A 102 10.99 -3.87 14.01
CA VAL A 102 10.75 -2.88 15.08
C VAL A 102 11.80 -1.76 15.09
N LEU A 103 13.05 -2.05 14.72
CA LEU A 103 14.16 -1.09 14.81
C LEU A 103 14.07 -0.05 13.70
N ASN A 104 13.90 -0.49 12.46
CA ASN A 104 13.80 0.46 11.34
C ASN A 104 12.47 1.20 11.37
N LEU A 105 11.38 0.56 11.83
CA LEU A 105 10.13 1.28 12.04
C LEU A 105 10.31 2.37 13.10
N ARG A 106 10.92 2.07 14.25
CA ARG A 106 11.17 3.08 15.30
C ARG A 106 12.02 4.24 14.78
N ARG A 107 13.11 3.96 14.05
CA ARG A 107 13.96 5.00 13.45
C ARG A 107 13.15 5.89 12.51
N TYR A 108 12.39 5.29 11.59
CA TYR A 108 11.51 6.01 10.66
C TYR A 108 10.50 6.90 11.39
N LEU A 109 9.86 6.39 12.44
CA LEU A 109 8.88 7.16 13.21
C LEU A 109 9.51 8.38 13.90
N VAL A 110 10.71 8.22 14.46
CA VAL A 110 11.45 9.32 15.11
C VAL A 110 11.89 10.35 14.08
N GLU A 111 12.48 9.94 12.96
CA GLU A 111 12.97 10.88 11.94
C GLU A 111 11.86 11.66 11.23
N ARG A 112 10.66 11.07 11.13
CA ARG A 112 9.55 11.65 10.36
C ARG A 112 8.54 12.44 11.20
N PHE A 113 8.33 12.04 12.46
CA PHE A 113 7.23 12.55 13.29
C PHE A 113 7.69 13.14 14.63
N ARG A 114 9.00 13.22 14.89
CA ARG A 114 9.58 13.97 16.02
C ARG A 114 10.59 14.98 15.52
#